data_AF-A0A7S1GAP4-F1
#
_entry.id   AF-A0A7S1GAP4-F1
#
_cell.length_a   1.000
_cell.length_b   1.000
_cell.length_c   1.000
_cell.angle_alpha   90.00
_cell.angle_beta   90.00
_cell.angle_gamma   90.00
#
_symmetry.space_group_name_H-M   'P 1'
#
loop_
_entity.id
_entity.type
_entity.pdbx_description
1 polymer ?
#
loop_
_entity_poly.entity_id
_entity_poly.type
_entity_poly.pdbx_seq_one_letter_code
_entity_poly.pdbx_strand_id
1 'polypeptide(L)'
;EEVAAAERTLERVMKAVAECWPSARVEVFGSRATTLVVPESDLDVVVFCPEIAAVLARPEAKKRAGRGRGRGHARTAHLYVLSDAIERAGVASYMEVVDGARIPIVKLRDRETGIGVDICFEQPGGPRTGALIRSYLKQYPAMRPLVLTLKYFLAQRGLNEPFHGGVGSFLL
;
A
#
# COMPACT_ATOMS: atom_id res chain seq x y z
N GLU A 1 16.35 11.51 -8.87
CA GLU A 1 15.75 12.27 -7.77
C GLU A 1 14.57 11.53 -7.15
N GLU A 2 13.55 11.18 -7.94
CA GLU A 2 12.35 10.46 -7.45
C GLU A 2 12.64 9.06 -6.89
N VAL A 3 13.52 8.28 -7.51
CA VAL A 3 13.92 6.94 -7.00
C VAL A 3 14.54 7.05 -5.62
N ALA A 4 15.49 7.97 -5.44
CA ALA A 4 16.13 8.21 -4.15
C ALA A 4 15.14 8.74 -3.09
N ALA A 5 14.15 9.54 -3.48
CA ALA A 5 13.09 9.97 -2.58
C ALA A 5 12.21 8.79 -2.13
N ALA A 6 11.87 7.88 -3.03
CA ALA A 6 11.11 6.69 -2.69
C ALA A 6 11.90 5.72 -1.79
N GLU A 7 13.20 5.55 -2.01
CA GLU A 7 14.09 4.76 -1.16
C GLU A 7 14.14 5.35 0.26
N ARG A 8 14.35 6.66 0.41
CA ARG A 8 14.29 7.32 1.73
C ARG A 8 12.93 7.16 2.41
N THR A 9 11.85 7.29 1.66
CA THR A 9 10.48 7.09 2.18
C THR A 9 10.31 5.66 2.69
N LEU A 10 10.77 4.68 1.91
CA LEU A 10 10.72 3.26 2.28
C LEU A 10 11.56 2.99 3.54
N GLU A 11 12.77 3.51 3.65
CA GLU A 11 13.63 3.35 4.83
C GLU A 11 12.95 3.87 6.10
N ARG A 12 12.32 5.05 6.03
CA ARG A 12 11.57 5.65 7.16
C ARG A 12 10.39 4.78 7.57
N VAL A 13 9.63 4.28 6.59
CA VAL A 13 8.52 3.34 6.83
C VAL A 13 9.01 2.03 7.43
N MET A 14 10.09 1.45 6.90
CA MET A 14 10.69 0.22 7.39
C MET A 14 11.16 0.38 8.85
N LYS A 15 11.74 1.53 9.20
CA LYS A 15 12.14 1.83 10.57
C LYS A 15 10.93 1.86 11.52
N ALA A 16 9.86 2.56 11.15
CA ALA A 16 8.63 2.61 11.95
C ALA A 16 7.97 1.23 12.10
N VAL A 17 8.00 0.41 11.05
CA VAL A 17 7.52 -0.98 11.10
C VAL A 17 8.39 -1.84 12.03
N ALA A 18 9.71 -1.72 11.94
CA ALA A 18 10.65 -2.48 12.77
C ALA A 18 10.56 -2.12 14.27
N GLU A 19 10.23 -0.87 14.60
CA GLU A 19 9.95 -0.44 15.98
C GLU A 19 8.70 -1.12 16.56
N CYS A 20 7.70 -1.42 15.72
CA CYS A 20 6.48 -2.13 16.14
C CYS A 20 6.69 -3.66 16.15
N TRP A 21 7.32 -4.18 15.11
CA TRP A 21 7.47 -5.62 14.85
C TRP A 21 8.86 -5.90 14.26
N PRO A 22 9.86 -6.23 15.11
CA PRO A 22 11.23 -6.49 14.66
C PRO A 22 11.37 -7.69 13.71
N SER A 23 10.44 -8.63 13.77
CA SER A 23 10.35 -9.82 12.92
C SER A 23 9.68 -9.57 11.57
N ALA A 24 9.16 -8.36 11.33
CA ALA A 24 8.39 -8.06 10.15
C ALA A 24 9.28 -7.90 8.91
N ARG A 25 8.78 -8.39 7.78
CA ARG A 25 9.38 -8.25 6.46
C ARG A 25 8.54 -7.30 5.62
N VAL A 26 9.17 -6.24 5.13
CA VAL A 26 8.53 -5.22 4.32
C VAL A 26 8.88 -5.46 2.85
N GLU A 27 7.88 -5.46 1.97
CA GLU A 27 8.07 -5.53 0.52
C GLU A 27 7.34 -4.38 -0.18
N VAL A 28 7.94 -3.88 -1.26
CA VAL A 28 7.28 -2.97 -2.20
C VAL A 28 6.60 -3.77 -3.29
N PHE A 29 5.36 -3.41 -3.63
CA PHE A 29 4.64 -3.99 -4.76
C PHE A 29 4.08 -2.89 -5.68
N GLY A 30 3.11 -3.24 -6.53
CA GLY A 30 2.39 -2.28 -7.35
C GLY A 30 3.26 -1.63 -8.44
N SER A 31 3.02 -0.34 -8.68
CA SER A 31 3.54 0.37 -9.86
C SER A 31 5.07 0.45 -9.89
N ARG A 32 5.70 0.59 -8.72
CA ARG A 32 7.16 0.62 -8.60
C ARG A 32 7.78 -0.75 -8.88
N ALA A 33 7.19 -1.81 -8.35
CA ALA A 33 7.65 -3.17 -8.60
C ALA A 33 7.47 -3.62 -10.06
N THR A 34 6.57 -2.99 -10.82
CA THR A 34 6.30 -3.32 -12.23
C THR A 34 6.93 -2.34 -13.23
N THR A 35 7.63 -1.28 -12.77
CA THR A 35 8.20 -0.20 -13.61
C THR A 35 7.16 0.67 -14.35
N LEU A 36 5.91 0.62 -13.91
CA LEU A 36 4.76 1.36 -14.45
C LEU A 36 4.45 2.61 -13.62
N VAL A 37 5.49 3.35 -13.23
CA VAL A 37 5.40 4.54 -12.39
C VAL A 37 5.07 5.77 -13.24
N VAL A 38 4.14 6.59 -12.73
CA VAL A 38 3.82 7.96 -13.20
C VAL A 38 3.95 8.91 -12.00
N PRO A 39 4.10 10.24 -12.19
CA PRO A 39 4.38 11.18 -11.08
C PRO A 39 3.42 11.10 -9.89
N GLU A 40 2.16 10.78 -10.12
CA GLU A 40 1.11 10.64 -9.10
C GLU A 40 1.05 9.24 -8.46
N SER A 41 2.05 8.39 -8.71
CA SER A 41 2.04 7.01 -8.18
C SER A 41 2.44 6.96 -6.72
N ASP A 42 1.58 6.31 -5.93
CA ASP A 42 1.87 5.95 -4.55
C ASP A 42 2.95 4.86 -4.45
N LEU A 43 3.56 4.75 -3.27
CA LEU A 43 4.43 3.67 -2.86
C LEU A 43 3.58 2.59 -2.16
N ASP A 44 3.29 1.51 -2.88
CA ASP A 44 2.56 0.37 -2.35
C ASP A 44 3.47 -0.54 -1.52
N VAL A 45 3.17 -0.68 -0.24
CA VAL A 45 3.96 -1.46 0.72
C VAL A 45 3.12 -2.56 1.35
N VAL A 46 3.68 -3.77 1.42
CA VAL A 46 3.10 -4.89 2.18
C VAL A 46 4.03 -5.28 3.32
N VAL A 47 3.45 -5.41 4.51
CA VAL A 47 4.13 -5.89 5.70
C VAL A 47 3.72 -7.33 5.97
N PHE A 48 4.71 -8.22 6.07
CA PHE A 48 4.56 -9.59 6.50
C PHE A 48 5.10 -9.74 7.91
N CYS A 49 4.27 -10.16 8.85
CA CYS A 49 4.59 -10.26 10.27
C CYS A 49 3.89 -11.52 10.82
N PRO A 50 4.66 -12.55 11.24
CA PRO A 50 4.10 -13.81 11.74
C PRO A 50 3.07 -13.64 12.87
N GLU A 51 3.29 -12.66 13.75
CA GLU A 51 2.43 -12.32 14.88
C GLU A 51 1.07 -11.80 14.39
N ILE A 52 1.08 -10.91 13.40
CA ILE A 52 -0.15 -10.39 12.78
C ILE A 52 -0.84 -11.49 11.97
N ALA A 53 -0.09 -12.28 11.20
CA ALA A 53 -0.61 -13.41 10.44
C ALA A 53 -1.36 -14.40 11.35
N ALA A 54 -0.80 -14.72 12.52
CA ALA A 54 -1.43 -15.59 13.50
C ALA A 54 -2.74 -15.01 14.05
N VAL A 55 -2.83 -13.70 14.27
CA VAL A 55 -4.06 -13.02 14.70
C VAL A 55 -5.11 -13.06 13.59
N LEU A 56 -4.72 -12.74 12.35
CA LEU A 56 -5.62 -12.69 11.20
C LEU A 56 -6.13 -14.07 10.76
N ALA A 57 -5.39 -15.14 11.06
CA ALA A 57 -5.80 -16.51 10.79
C ALA A 57 -6.94 -17.00 11.70
N ARG A 58 -7.17 -16.35 12.86
CA ARG A 58 -8.19 -16.77 13.84
C ARG A 58 -9.60 -16.70 13.22
N PRO A 59 -10.45 -17.73 13.41
CA PRO A 59 -11.81 -17.75 12.86
C PRO A 59 -12.67 -16.55 13.31
N GLU A 60 -12.46 -16.09 14.53
CA GLU A 60 -13.17 -14.95 15.13
C GLU A 60 -12.85 -13.61 14.43
N ALA A 61 -11.67 -13.50 13.83
CA ALA A 61 -11.26 -12.33 13.03
C ALA A 61 -11.89 -12.30 11.63
N LYS A 62 -12.55 -13.39 11.19
CA LYS A 62 -13.21 -13.46 9.86
C LYS A 62 -14.61 -12.83 9.85
N LYS A 63 -15.23 -12.60 11.00
CA LYS A 63 -16.53 -11.89 11.07
C LYS A 63 -16.29 -10.43 10.68
N ARG A 64 -16.94 -9.97 9.59
CA ARG A 64 -16.91 -8.55 9.17
C ARG A 64 -17.31 -7.68 10.37
N ALA A 65 -16.49 -6.67 10.68
CA ALA A 65 -16.95 -5.57 11.48
C ALA A 65 -18.16 -4.95 10.76
N GLY A 66 -19.35 -5.04 11.36
CA GLY A 66 -20.49 -4.27 10.88
C GLY A 66 -20.15 -2.77 10.93
N ARG A 67 -20.84 -1.95 10.13
CA ARG A 67 -20.76 -0.48 10.13
C ARG A 67 -21.22 0.13 11.47
N GLY A 68 -20.47 -0.13 12.54
CA GLY A 68 -20.71 0.39 13.87
C GLY A 68 -19.40 0.88 14.46
N ARG A 69 -19.32 2.17 14.73
CA ARG A 69 -18.23 2.80 15.50
C ARG A 69 -18.09 2.08 16.84
N GLY A 70 -17.11 1.18 16.98
CA GLY A 70 -16.74 0.62 18.28
C GLY A 70 -16.45 -0.88 18.37
N ARG A 71 -16.65 -1.71 17.33
CA ARG A 71 -16.40 -3.18 17.43
C ARG A 71 -15.58 -3.79 16.28
N GLY A 72 -14.70 -3.01 15.64
CA GLY A 72 -13.77 -3.48 14.60
C GLY A 72 -12.33 -3.76 15.07
N HIS A 73 -12.00 -3.44 16.32
CA HIS A 73 -10.62 -3.19 16.74
C HIS A 73 -9.67 -4.39 16.63
N ALA A 74 -10.08 -5.64 16.89
CA ALA A 74 -9.11 -6.73 16.98
C ALA A 74 -8.43 -7.08 15.63
N ARG A 75 -9.17 -7.02 14.52
CA ARG A 75 -8.63 -7.39 13.20
C ARG A 75 -7.74 -6.29 12.63
N THR A 76 -8.06 -5.03 12.89
CA THR A 76 -7.39 -3.86 12.30
C THR A 76 -6.49 -3.13 13.30
N ALA A 77 -6.38 -3.62 14.54
CA ALA A 77 -5.53 -3.05 15.60
C ALA A 77 -4.11 -2.78 15.13
N HIS A 78 -3.53 -3.69 14.36
CA HIS A 78 -2.18 -3.54 13.82
C HIS A 78 -2.03 -2.30 12.92
N LEU A 79 -3.08 -1.86 12.22
CA LEU A 79 -3.06 -0.62 11.44
C LEU A 79 -2.92 0.61 12.34
N TYR A 80 -3.66 0.63 13.45
CA TYR A 80 -3.60 1.72 14.42
C TYR A 80 -2.28 1.73 15.19
N VAL A 81 -1.74 0.56 15.55
CA VAL A 81 -0.40 0.46 16.15
C VAL A 81 0.67 1.05 15.23
N LEU A 82 0.62 0.72 13.93
CA LEU A 82 1.54 1.28 12.94
C LEU A 82 1.33 2.80 12.79
N SER A 83 0.07 3.24 12.69
CA SER A 83 -0.30 4.66 12.61
C SER A 83 0.32 5.45 13.76
N ASP A 84 0.14 5.02 15.00
CA ASP A 84 0.69 5.69 16.17
C ASP A 84 2.22 5.74 16.15
N ALA A 85 2.89 4.69 15.67
CA ALA A 85 4.34 4.67 15.54
C ALA A 85 4.85 5.64 14.48
N ILE A 86 4.19 5.70 13.32
CA ILE A 86 4.49 6.63 12.23
C ILE A 86 4.29 8.08 12.68
N GLU A 87 3.25 8.35 13.46
CA GLU A 87 2.98 9.66 14.05
C GLU A 87 4.07 10.06 15.05
N ARG A 88 4.42 9.18 16.00
CA ARG A 88 5.50 9.43 16.96
C ARG A 88 6.85 9.66 16.29
N ALA A 89 7.13 8.93 15.21
CA ALA A 89 8.36 9.08 14.43
C ALA A 89 8.38 10.34 13.54
N GLY A 90 7.26 11.08 13.43
CA GLY A 90 7.18 12.28 12.60
C GLY A 90 7.31 11.99 11.09
N VAL A 91 6.99 10.77 10.66
CA VAL A 91 7.19 10.32 9.28
C VAL A 91 6.16 10.96 8.34
N ALA A 92 4.91 11.05 8.76
CA ALA A 92 3.79 11.48 7.93
C ALA A 92 3.46 12.98 8.06
N SER A 93 3.10 13.61 6.94
CA SER A 93 2.44 14.93 6.88
C SER A 93 0.92 14.82 6.83
N TYR A 94 0.41 13.71 6.29
CA TYR A 94 -0.98 13.29 6.29
C TYR A 94 -1.03 11.79 6.55
N MET A 95 -2.01 11.30 7.29
CA MET A 95 -2.20 9.89 7.55
C MET A 95 -3.68 9.56 7.80
N GLU A 96 -4.11 8.41 7.30
CA GLU A 96 -5.47 7.90 7.42
C GLU A 96 -5.45 6.37 7.50
N VAL A 97 -6.22 5.81 8.44
CA VAL A 97 -6.44 4.37 8.54
C VAL A 97 -7.76 4.02 7.84
N VAL A 98 -7.68 3.28 6.75
CA VAL A 98 -8.84 2.80 5.98
C VAL A 98 -9.12 1.35 6.37
N ASP A 99 -9.93 1.15 7.42
CA ASP A 99 -10.15 -0.15 8.05
C ASP A 99 -11.40 -0.90 7.53
N GLY A 100 -12.32 -0.20 6.86
CA GLY A 100 -13.57 -0.74 6.35
C GLY A 100 -13.51 -1.40 4.95
N ALA A 101 -12.37 -1.31 4.26
CA ALA A 101 -12.19 -1.83 2.91
C ALA A 101 -11.99 -3.36 2.87
N ARG A 102 -12.06 -3.95 1.67
CA ARG A 102 -11.74 -5.39 1.47
C ARG A 102 -10.30 -5.70 1.91
N ILE A 103 -9.38 -4.80 1.61
CA ILE A 103 -7.99 -4.82 2.05
C ILE A 103 -7.82 -3.55 2.89
N PRO A 104 -7.79 -3.68 4.23
CA PRO A 104 -7.50 -2.56 5.11
C PRO A 104 -6.07 -2.03 4.91
N ILE A 105 -5.91 -0.70 4.90
CA ILE A 105 -4.62 -0.04 4.66
C ILE A 105 -4.39 1.13 5.62
N VAL A 106 -3.12 1.46 5.85
CA VAL A 106 -2.69 2.77 6.36
C VAL A 106 -2.23 3.57 5.15
N LYS A 107 -2.95 4.65 4.84
CA LYS A 107 -2.59 5.61 3.79
C LYS A 107 -1.88 6.78 4.44
N LEU A 108 -0.75 7.20 3.89
CA LEU A 108 -0.01 8.36 4.40
C LEU A 108 0.67 9.14 3.28
N ARG A 109 1.06 10.37 3.60
CA ARG A 109 1.97 11.17 2.78
C ARG A 109 3.25 11.41 3.56
N ASP A 110 4.37 10.97 3.03
CA ASP A 110 5.68 11.17 3.62
C ASP A 110 5.97 12.68 3.78
N ARG A 111 6.42 13.08 4.97
CA ARG A 111 6.66 14.49 5.30
C ARG A 111 7.88 15.06 4.58
N GLU A 112 8.90 14.26 4.34
CA GLU A 112 10.16 14.74 3.75
C GLU A 112 10.10 14.76 2.22
N THR A 113 9.47 13.76 1.62
CA THR A 113 9.48 13.57 0.16
C THR A 113 8.17 13.93 -0.50
N GLY A 114 7.09 14.03 0.27
CA GLY A 114 5.74 14.26 -0.24
C GLY A 114 5.12 13.06 -0.96
N ILE A 115 5.80 11.90 -0.99
CA ILE A 115 5.33 10.68 -1.65
C ILE A 115 4.15 10.08 -0.87
N GLY A 116 3.09 9.71 -1.57
CA GLY A 116 1.99 8.92 -1.00
C GLY A 116 2.42 7.47 -0.76
N VAL A 117 1.99 6.87 0.34
CA VAL A 117 2.33 5.50 0.70
C VAL A 117 1.06 4.79 1.17
N ASP A 118 0.80 3.63 0.59
CA ASP A 118 -0.30 2.74 0.99
C ASP A 118 0.31 1.47 1.60
N ILE A 119 0.05 1.25 2.90
CA ILE A 119 0.62 0.13 3.65
C ILE A 119 -0.48 -0.87 3.98
N CYS A 120 -0.32 -2.12 3.53
CA CYS A 120 -1.21 -3.22 3.84
C CYS A 120 -0.47 -4.37 4.56
N PHE A 121 -1.22 -5.29 5.16
CA PHE A 121 -0.65 -6.41 5.91
C PHE A 121 -1.10 -7.75 5.33
N GLU A 122 -0.17 -8.72 5.29
CA GLU A 122 -0.44 -10.10 4.91
C GLU A 122 -1.15 -10.24 3.55
N GLN A 123 -0.77 -9.41 2.58
CA GLN A 123 -1.30 -9.44 1.21
C GLN A 123 -0.27 -10.01 0.22
N PRO A 124 -0.06 -11.34 0.18
CA PRO A 124 0.90 -11.93 -0.75
C PRO A 124 0.42 -11.88 -2.21
N GLY A 125 -0.83 -11.49 -2.46
CA GLY A 125 -1.36 -11.27 -3.80
C GLY A 125 -0.67 -10.12 -4.53
N GLY A 126 -0.35 -9.02 -3.83
CA GLY A 126 0.29 -7.84 -4.43
C GLY A 126 1.63 -8.17 -5.11
N PRO A 127 2.61 -8.72 -4.38
CA PRO A 127 3.89 -9.13 -4.97
C PRO A 127 3.75 -10.16 -6.11
N ARG A 128 2.84 -11.14 -5.97
CA ARG A 128 2.58 -12.15 -7.01
C ARG A 128 2.03 -11.54 -8.30
N THR A 129 1.04 -10.65 -8.19
CA THR A 129 0.51 -9.92 -9.33
C THR A 129 1.61 -9.08 -10.00
N GLY A 130 2.47 -8.43 -9.21
CA GLY A 130 3.60 -7.69 -9.75
C GLY A 130 4.54 -8.57 -10.59
N ALA A 131 4.84 -9.79 -10.13
CA ALA A 131 5.64 -10.74 -10.90
C ALA A 131 4.97 -11.15 -12.21
N LEU A 132 3.65 -11.37 -12.20
CA LEU A 132 2.87 -11.69 -13.40
C LEU A 132 2.90 -10.53 -14.40
N ILE A 133 2.63 -9.30 -13.96
CA ILE A 133 2.68 -8.11 -14.81
C ILE A 133 4.06 -7.95 -15.44
N ARG A 134 5.14 -8.13 -14.67
CA ARG A 134 6.51 -8.08 -15.22
C ARG A 134 6.72 -9.13 -16.32
N SER A 135 6.16 -10.33 -16.18
CA SER A 135 6.26 -11.35 -17.23
C SER A 135 5.56 -10.93 -18.52
N TYR A 136 4.37 -10.31 -18.41
CA TYR A 136 3.67 -9.77 -19.58
C TYR A 136 4.38 -8.59 -20.22
N LEU A 137 4.93 -7.65 -19.43
CA LEU A 137 5.72 -6.54 -19.97
C LEU A 137 6.97 -7.02 -20.72
N LYS A 138 7.59 -8.12 -20.26
CA LYS A 138 8.71 -8.75 -20.95
C LYS A 138 8.28 -9.42 -22.25
N GLN A 139 7.13 -10.09 -22.25
CA GLN A 139 6.59 -10.78 -23.41
C GLN A 139 6.07 -9.79 -24.47
N TYR A 140 5.49 -8.68 -24.04
CA TYR A 140 4.85 -7.65 -24.88
C TYR A 140 5.39 -6.26 -24.54
N PRO A 141 6.58 -5.88 -25.07
CA PRO A 141 7.19 -4.58 -24.76
C PRO A 141 6.31 -3.36 -25.07
N ALA A 142 5.40 -3.48 -26.05
CA ALA A 142 4.43 -2.44 -26.42
C ALA A 142 3.38 -2.16 -25.32
N MET A 143 3.16 -3.08 -24.37
CA MET A 143 2.24 -2.86 -23.25
C MET A 143 2.71 -1.71 -22.35
N ARG A 144 4.03 -1.58 -22.14
CA ARG A 144 4.56 -0.56 -21.24
C ARG A 144 4.18 0.87 -21.64
N PRO A 145 4.48 1.36 -22.85
CA PRO A 145 4.09 2.70 -23.26
C PRO A 145 2.57 2.88 -23.31
N LEU A 146 1.81 1.84 -23.68
CA LEU A 146 0.35 1.88 -23.69
C LEU A 146 -0.23 2.09 -22.29
N VAL A 147 0.16 1.25 -21.33
CA VAL A 147 -0.32 1.33 -19.95
C VAL A 147 0.08 2.64 -19.29
N LEU A 148 1.32 3.10 -19.50
CA LEU A 148 1.76 4.40 -18.98
C LEU A 148 0.94 5.56 -19.56
N THR A 149 0.64 5.52 -20.86
CA THR A 149 -0.18 6.53 -21.53
C THR A 149 -1.58 6.58 -20.93
N LEU A 150 -2.23 5.41 -20.78
CA LEU A 150 -3.57 5.32 -20.20
C LEU A 150 -3.58 5.75 -18.73
N LYS A 151 -2.60 5.30 -17.96
CA LYS A 151 -2.48 5.60 -16.53
C LYS A 151 -2.35 7.11 -16.30
N TYR A 152 -1.46 7.75 -17.06
CA TYR A 152 -1.27 9.20 -17.00
C TYR A 152 -2.52 9.96 -17.48
N PHE A 153 -3.14 9.51 -18.57
CA PHE A 153 -4.37 10.12 -19.10
C PHE A 153 -5.53 10.10 -18.11
N LEU A 154 -5.70 8.98 -17.38
CA LEU A 154 -6.71 8.83 -16.34
C LEU A 154 -6.38 9.69 -15.10
N ALA A 155 -5.12 9.70 -14.68
CA ALA A 155 -4.67 10.49 -13.54
C ALA A 155 -4.90 12.00 -13.76
N GLN A 156 -4.59 12.52 -14.95
CA GLN A 156 -4.84 13.93 -15.29
C GLN A 156 -6.32 14.34 -15.22
N ARG A 157 -7.25 13.39 -15.24
CA ARG A 157 -8.70 13.62 -15.18
C ARG A 157 -9.31 13.27 -13.83
N GLY A 158 -8.50 12.85 -12.85
CA GLY A 158 -8.99 12.34 -11.57
C GLY A 158 -9.79 11.04 -11.71
N LEU A 159 -9.57 10.27 -12.79
CA LEU A 159 -10.28 9.01 -13.07
C LEU A 159 -9.49 7.76 -12.66
N ASN A 160 -8.42 7.93 -11.89
CA ASN A 160 -7.53 6.87 -11.42
C ASN A 160 -7.90 6.33 -10.02
N GLU A 161 -9.00 6.82 -9.41
CA GLU A 161 -9.44 6.42 -8.07
C GLU A 161 -10.75 5.62 -8.11
N PRO A 162 -10.72 4.29 -7.82
CA PRO A 162 -11.92 3.45 -7.82
C PRO A 162 -13.02 3.91 -6.87
N PHE A 163 -12.65 4.50 -5.74
CA PHE A 163 -13.61 4.98 -4.73
C PHE A 163 -14.56 6.04 -5.30
N HIS A 164 -14.07 6.85 -6.24
CA HIS A 164 -14.83 7.89 -6.93
C HIS A 164 -15.43 7.41 -8.28
N GLY A 165 -15.45 6.10 -8.54
CA GLY A 165 -15.96 5.51 -9.78
C GLY A 165 -14.94 5.45 -10.93
N GLY A 166 -13.67 5.74 -10.66
CA GLY A 166 -12.57 5.64 -11.62
C GLY A 166 -12.01 4.22 -11.81
N VAL A 167 -10.94 4.12 -12.59
CA VAL A 167 -10.20 2.89 -12.90
C VAL A 167 -8.91 2.85 -12.09
N GLY A 168 -8.78 1.87 -11.20
CA GLY A 168 -7.58 1.70 -10.39
C GLY A 168 -6.44 1.03 -11.15
N SER A 169 -5.21 1.26 -10.71
CA SER A 169 -3.98 0.74 -11.32
C SER A 169 -3.91 -0.79 -11.45
N PHE A 170 -4.68 -1.54 -10.66
CA PHE A 170 -4.76 -3.00 -10.77
C PHE A 170 -5.68 -3.46 -11.92
N LEU A 171 -6.71 -2.68 -12.24
CA LEU A 171 -7.66 -3.00 -13.30
C LEU A 171 -7.09 -2.65 -14.69
N LEU A 172 -6.29 -1.59 -14.75
CA LEU A 172 -5.59 -1.12 -15.95
C LEU A 172 -4.40 -2.03 -16.32
#